data_AF-A0A9R0S0R1-F1
#
_entry.id   AF-A0A9R0S0R1-F1
#
_cell.length_a   1.000
_cell.length_b   1.000
_cell.length_c   1.000
_cell.angle_alpha   90.00
_cell.angle_beta   90.00
_cell.angle_gamma   90.00
#
_symmetry.space_group_name_H-M   'P 1'
#
loop_
_entity.id
_entity.type
_entity.pdbx_description
1 polymer ?
#
loop_
_entity_poly.entity_id
_entity_poly.type
_entity_poly.pdbx_seq_one_letter_code
_entity_poly.pdbx_strand_id
1 'polypeptide(L)'
;MAPGTAQAEQLLLHTAQRRRARDCRHAWGLSAAVLLLLLPSAAGLLPPMMFCATPPETVPLTLLSGAQEKGAVCLDGTPPGYHLQRGSGTGANNWLIHLEGGGWCSTVKDCSSRRNSELGSSNFMKPILYAGILSSDQPLNPDFYNWNRVYVRYCDGGSFSGDAEGQAPDGSTLYFRGLRIYEAVIAEVMEKGLANATKVLLTGCSAGALATMLHCDDFSAKFPQEVSVKCLADAGFFLDVKDISGERTFWSVFDGVVQLQNIRNVLPKDCLAKKEPKECFFPAELIKSIHSPMFILNSAYDSFQVRYVLIPDSLAPDNSWLCCKHNIRNCNSTQMEFLNGFRNVMVDALKVVEDKEGWGLFIDSCFTHCQTVSDISWNSPFSPRLGDKTIAEAVGDWQCGCSERVKEIDCEYPCNPTCSRQLPP
;
A
#
# COMPACT_ATOMS: atom_id res chain seq x y z
N MET A 1 -35.78 -20.40 9.89
CA MET A 1 -35.43 -20.87 8.53
C MET A 1 -33.96 -20.52 8.31
N ALA A 2 -33.16 -21.46 7.83
CA ALA A 2 -31.71 -21.52 8.03
C ALA A 2 -30.94 -20.25 7.60
N PRO A 3 -30.09 -19.66 8.48
CA PRO A 3 -29.13 -18.63 8.12
C PRO A 3 -27.82 -19.32 7.68
N GLY A 4 -27.63 -19.50 6.38
CA GLY A 4 -26.43 -20.18 5.86
C GLY A 4 -26.20 -20.03 4.35
N THR A 5 -27.05 -19.32 3.64
CA THR A 5 -27.01 -19.26 2.17
C THR A 5 -26.12 -18.14 1.63
N ALA A 6 -26.07 -16.96 2.26
CA ALA A 6 -25.29 -15.82 1.77
C ALA A 6 -23.76 -15.98 1.95
N GLN A 7 -23.32 -16.60 3.05
CA GLN A 7 -21.90 -16.86 3.32
C GLN A 7 -21.36 -18.02 2.47
N ALA A 8 -22.22 -18.99 2.13
CA ALA A 8 -21.92 -20.04 1.16
C ALA A 8 -21.84 -19.47 -0.26
N GLU A 9 -22.70 -18.52 -0.65
CA GLU A 9 -22.65 -17.87 -1.97
C GLU A 9 -21.35 -17.06 -2.17
N GLN A 10 -20.89 -16.32 -1.16
CA GLN A 10 -19.67 -15.49 -1.27
C GLN A 10 -18.39 -16.33 -1.28
N LEU A 11 -18.35 -17.44 -0.51
CA LEU A 11 -17.25 -18.41 -0.54
C LEU A 11 -17.27 -19.23 -1.86
N LEU A 12 -18.45 -19.61 -2.36
CA LEU A 12 -18.60 -20.27 -3.65
C LEU A 12 -18.23 -19.36 -4.83
N LEU A 13 -18.54 -18.06 -4.76
CA LEU A 13 -18.08 -17.03 -5.70
C LEU A 13 -16.55 -16.93 -5.72
N HIS A 14 -15.91 -16.80 -4.55
CA HIS A 14 -14.44 -16.76 -4.47
C HIS A 14 -13.77 -18.04 -4.99
N THR A 15 -14.37 -19.21 -4.74
CA THR A 15 -13.85 -20.50 -5.19
C THR A 15 -14.09 -20.74 -6.69
N ALA A 16 -15.22 -20.27 -7.23
CA ALA A 16 -15.52 -20.27 -8.66
C ALA A 16 -14.66 -19.25 -9.43
N GLN A 17 -14.36 -18.10 -8.83
CA GLN A 17 -13.47 -17.07 -9.37
C GLN A 17 -12.01 -17.52 -9.41
N ARG A 18 -11.50 -18.21 -8.38
CA ARG A 18 -10.18 -18.86 -8.43
C ARG A 18 -10.10 -19.96 -9.50
N ARG A 19 -11.22 -20.65 -9.78
CA ARG A 19 -11.30 -21.63 -10.88
C ARG A 19 -11.35 -20.96 -12.26
N ARG A 20 -12.08 -19.85 -12.45
CA ARG A 20 -12.14 -19.14 -13.76
C ARG A 20 -10.94 -18.26 -14.06
N ALA A 21 -10.26 -17.72 -13.05
CA ALA A 21 -8.94 -17.10 -13.21
C ALA A 21 -7.85 -18.13 -13.61
N ARG A 22 -8.08 -19.44 -13.39
CA ARG A 22 -7.25 -20.51 -14.00
C ARG A 22 -7.60 -20.75 -15.46
N ASP A 23 -8.82 -20.43 -15.92
CA ASP A 23 -9.21 -20.60 -17.33
C ASP A 23 -8.53 -19.57 -18.24
N CYS A 24 -8.24 -18.34 -17.78
CA CYS A 24 -7.38 -17.40 -18.53
C CYS A 24 -5.91 -17.90 -18.65
N ARG A 25 -5.50 -19.00 -18.00
CA ARG A 25 -4.15 -19.62 -18.14
C ARG A 25 -4.09 -20.81 -19.12
N HIS A 26 -5.22 -21.26 -19.65
CA HIS A 26 -5.33 -22.51 -20.44
C HIS A 26 -5.56 -22.29 -21.95
N ALA A 27 -4.99 -21.22 -22.51
CA ALA A 27 -4.60 -21.25 -23.92
C ALA A 27 -3.09 -21.46 -23.93
N TRP A 28 -2.57 -22.20 -24.91
CA TRP A 28 -1.14 -22.57 -25.11
C TRP A 28 -0.70 -23.91 -24.46
N GLY A 29 -0.77 -24.98 -25.28
CA GLY A 29 0.26 -26.02 -25.31
C GLY A 29 -0.05 -27.37 -24.63
N LEU A 30 -0.87 -28.22 -25.25
CA LEU A 30 -0.79 -29.67 -25.04
C LEU A 30 0.10 -30.28 -26.11
N SER A 31 1.33 -30.66 -25.76
CA SER A 31 2.03 -31.87 -26.24
C SER A 31 3.45 -31.92 -25.67
N ALA A 32 3.67 -32.75 -24.66
CA ALA A 32 4.96 -33.40 -24.45
C ALA A 32 4.73 -34.68 -23.62
N ALA A 33 4.73 -35.82 -24.30
CA ALA A 33 4.77 -37.12 -23.67
C ALA A 33 6.11 -37.28 -22.94
N VAL A 34 6.03 -37.75 -21.69
CA VAL A 34 7.18 -38.08 -20.85
C VAL A 34 7.79 -39.39 -21.37
N LEU A 35 9.04 -39.34 -21.85
CA LEU A 35 9.86 -40.53 -22.06
C LEU A 35 10.91 -40.61 -20.93
N LEU A 36 10.72 -41.56 -20.02
CA LEU A 36 11.72 -41.93 -19.01
C LEU A 36 12.84 -42.72 -19.70
N LEU A 37 14.05 -42.16 -19.73
CA LEU A 37 15.27 -42.90 -20.05
C LEU A 37 16.17 -42.94 -18.82
N LEU A 38 16.36 -44.16 -18.31
CA LEU A 38 17.30 -44.52 -17.25
C LEU A 38 18.73 -44.44 -17.79
N LEU A 39 19.62 -43.73 -17.10
CA LEU A 39 21.07 -43.90 -17.26
C LEU A 39 21.77 -43.95 -15.89
N PRO A 40 22.82 -44.78 -15.74
CA PRO A 40 23.41 -45.12 -14.46
C PRO A 40 24.47 -44.13 -13.97
N SER A 41 24.64 -44.17 -12.66
CA SER A 41 25.48 -43.37 -11.76
C SER A 41 26.96 -43.32 -12.10
N ALA A 42 27.60 -42.16 -11.91
CA ALA A 42 28.88 -42.02 -11.22
C ALA A 42 29.31 -40.54 -11.13
N ALA A 43 29.41 -39.98 -9.91
CA ALA A 43 30.54 -39.16 -9.45
C ALA A 43 30.24 -38.47 -8.11
N GLY A 44 31.10 -38.71 -7.12
CA GLY A 44 31.53 -37.69 -6.15
C GLY A 44 30.65 -37.44 -4.92
N LEU A 45 31.00 -38.07 -3.81
CA LEU A 45 30.58 -37.66 -2.46
C LEU A 45 31.17 -36.28 -2.11
N LEU A 46 30.31 -35.27 -2.02
CA LEU A 46 30.52 -34.12 -1.15
C LEU A 46 29.32 -34.08 -0.19
N PRO A 47 29.53 -33.99 1.14
CA PRO A 47 28.41 -33.85 2.06
C PRO A 47 27.67 -32.54 1.70
N PRO A 48 26.33 -32.55 1.62
CA PRO A 48 25.61 -31.30 1.47
C PRO A 48 25.94 -30.48 2.73
N MET A 49 26.61 -29.34 2.55
CA MET A 49 26.57 -28.32 3.57
C MET A 49 25.11 -27.92 3.70
N MET A 50 24.42 -28.50 4.68
CA MET A 50 23.14 -28.00 5.15
C MET A 50 23.44 -26.62 5.74
N PHE A 51 23.33 -25.59 4.89
CA PHE A 51 23.05 -24.26 5.40
C PHE A 51 21.74 -24.40 6.15
N CYS A 52 21.84 -24.43 7.47
CA CYS A 52 20.69 -24.28 8.35
C CYS A 52 20.22 -22.83 8.16
N ALA A 53 19.45 -22.57 7.10
CA ALA A 53 18.78 -21.31 6.93
C ALA A 53 17.83 -21.18 8.10
N THR A 54 18.17 -20.31 9.05
CA THR A 54 17.27 -19.94 10.13
C THR A 54 15.95 -19.50 9.50
N PRO A 55 14.80 -20.04 9.93
CA PRO A 55 13.52 -19.61 9.42
C PRO A 55 13.40 -18.09 9.53
N PRO A 56 12.82 -17.41 8.53
CA PRO A 56 12.65 -15.96 8.58
C PRO A 56 11.89 -15.57 9.85
N GLU A 57 12.52 -14.73 10.68
CA GLU A 57 12.00 -14.35 11.99
C GLU A 57 10.86 -13.33 11.84
N THR A 58 9.69 -13.67 12.35
CA THR A 58 8.53 -12.76 12.37
C THR A 58 8.66 -11.74 13.49
N VAL A 59 8.28 -10.48 13.23
CA VAL A 59 8.25 -9.43 14.24
C VAL A 59 6.94 -9.52 15.04
N PRO A 60 6.99 -9.64 16.38
CA PRO A 60 5.80 -9.79 17.20
C PRO A 60 4.90 -8.55 17.16
N LEU A 61 3.60 -8.76 17.34
CA LEU A 61 2.62 -7.68 17.49
C LEU A 61 2.71 -7.11 18.91
N THR A 62 2.81 -5.78 19.01
CA THR A 62 2.65 -5.03 20.26
C THR A 62 1.33 -4.29 20.24
N LEU A 63 0.43 -4.62 21.16
CA LEU A 63 -0.81 -3.85 21.35
C LEU A 63 -0.51 -2.59 22.15
N LEU A 64 -1.12 -1.48 21.75
CA LEU A 64 -0.93 -0.20 22.43
C LEU A 64 -1.56 -0.26 23.82
N SER A 65 -0.74 -0.08 24.85
CA SER A 65 -1.21 -0.02 26.24
C SER A 65 -1.91 1.31 26.51
N GLY A 66 -3.01 1.28 27.27
CA GLY A 66 -3.77 2.48 27.60
C GLY A 66 -4.51 3.12 26.40
N ALA A 67 -4.76 2.35 25.34
CA ALA A 67 -5.33 2.90 24.10
C ALA A 67 -6.81 3.30 24.26
N GLN A 68 -7.56 2.58 25.09
CA GLN A 68 -8.97 2.87 25.37
C GLN A 68 -9.16 4.21 26.08
N GLU A 69 -8.29 4.53 27.04
CA GLU A 69 -8.28 5.80 27.76
C GLU A 69 -7.97 6.98 26.82
N LYS A 70 -7.18 6.74 25.78
CA LYS A 70 -6.90 7.69 24.69
C LYS A 70 -8.01 7.72 23.62
N GLY A 71 -9.01 6.83 23.70
CA GLY A 71 -10.02 6.62 22.66
C GLY A 71 -9.45 6.12 21.33
N ALA A 72 -8.22 5.61 21.33
CA ALA A 72 -7.53 5.05 20.17
C ALA A 72 -7.85 3.56 20.08
N VAL A 73 -8.92 3.20 19.38
CA VAL A 73 -9.40 1.82 19.26
C VAL A 73 -9.75 1.48 17.82
N CYS A 74 -9.57 0.23 17.42
CA CYS A 74 -9.98 -0.29 16.12
C CYS A 74 -11.50 -0.23 15.93
N LEU A 75 -12.00 -0.53 14.72
CA LEU A 75 -13.43 -0.52 14.39
C LEU A 75 -14.31 -1.28 15.40
N ASP A 76 -13.81 -2.36 16.00
CA ASP A 76 -14.51 -3.18 17.00
C ASP A 76 -14.28 -2.77 18.47
N GLY A 77 -13.46 -1.75 18.74
CA GLY A 77 -13.13 -1.30 20.09
C GLY A 77 -11.88 -1.93 20.70
N THR A 78 -11.20 -2.85 20.01
CA THR A 78 -9.91 -3.41 20.45
C THR A 78 -8.77 -2.39 20.36
N PRO A 79 -7.70 -2.51 21.17
CA PRO A 79 -6.55 -1.61 21.05
C PRO A 79 -5.85 -1.81 19.69
N PRO A 80 -5.34 -0.74 19.06
CA PRO A 80 -4.49 -0.85 17.88
C PRO A 80 -3.16 -1.51 18.23
N GLY A 81 -2.43 -1.94 17.20
CA GLY A 81 -1.12 -2.55 17.38
C GLY A 81 -0.10 -2.09 16.36
N TYR A 82 1.16 -2.32 16.69
CA TYR A 82 2.29 -2.08 15.80
C TYR A 82 3.35 -3.17 16.02
N HIS A 83 4.25 -3.28 15.05
CA HIS A 83 5.43 -4.12 15.13
C HIS A 83 6.66 -3.21 15.18
N LEU A 84 7.69 -3.59 15.93
CA LEU A 84 8.94 -2.83 16.03
C LEU A 84 10.13 -3.79 15.99
N GLN A 85 11.01 -3.59 15.01
CA GLN A 85 12.34 -4.18 14.98
C GLN A 85 13.40 -3.09 15.18
N ARG A 86 14.30 -3.29 16.14
CA ARG A 86 15.33 -2.29 16.49
C ARG A 86 16.42 -2.20 15.44
N GLY A 87 16.90 -0.98 15.23
CA GLY A 87 18.05 -0.70 14.38
C GLY A 87 19.38 -1.09 15.04
N SER A 88 20.45 -1.05 14.26
CA SER A 88 21.80 -1.41 14.71
C SER A 88 22.87 -0.55 14.03
N GLY A 89 24.06 -0.49 14.64
CA GLY A 89 25.20 0.24 14.08
C GLY A 89 24.88 1.70 13.75
N THR A 90 25.23 2.12 12.54
CA THR A 90 25.00 3.49 12.05
C THR A 90 23.52 3.84 11.85
N GLY A 91 22.64 2.84 11.76
CA GLY A 91 21.19 3.01 11.64
C GLY A 91 20.44 3.04 12.97
N ALA A 92 21.13 2.88 14.11
CA ALA A 92 20.49 2.77 15.43
C ALA A 92 19.67 4.01 15.85
N ASN A 93 19.99 5.19 15.30
CA ASN A 93 19.24 6.44 15.51
C ASN A 93 18.44 6.87 14.28
N ASN A 94 18.28 5.99 13.28
CA ASN A 94 17.43 6.22 12.13
C ASN A 94 16.15 5.41 12.27
N TRP A 95 15.04 5.96 11.77
CA TRP A 95 13.71 5.39 11.96
C TRP A 95 12.91 5.37 10.67
N LEU A 96 12.28 4.23 10.41
CA LEU A 96 11.32 4.03 9.34
C LEU A 96 10.00 3.61 9.96
N ILE A 97 8.94 4.38 9.72
CA ILE A 97 7.59 4.10 10.19
C ILE A 97 6.74 3.81 8.97
N HIS A 98 6.24 2.58 8.85
CA HIS A 98 5.37 2.15 7.77
C HIS A 98 3.92 2.06 8.25
N LEU A 99 3.01 2.75 7.55
CA LEU A 99 1.57 2.71 7.77
C LEU A 99 0.96 1.64 6.86
N GLU A 100 0.34 0.63 7.45
CA GLU A 100 -0.34 -0.45 6.71
C GLU A 100 -1.49 0.09 5.84
N GLY A 101 -1.67 -0.52 4.67
CA GLY A 101 -2.80 -0.28 3.78
C GLY A 101 -3.91 -1.32 3.95
N GLY A 102 -4.98 -1.19 3.15
CA GLY A 102 -6.06 -2.18 3.14
C GLY A 102 -7.39 -1.66 2.63
N GLY A 103 -7.40 -0.67 1.74
CA GLY A 103 -8.62 0.00 1.28
C GLY A 103 -9.40 0.70 2.39
N TRP A 104 -10.67 0.99 2.14
CA TRP A 104 -11.54 1.74 3.05
C TRP A 104 -12.85 1.01 3.30
N CYS A 105 -13.62 1.50 4.27
CA CYS A 105 -15.03 1.22 4.35
C CYS A 105 -15.80 2.55 4.37
N SER A 106 -16.75 2.70 3.44
CA SER A 106 -17.45 3.97 3.18
C SER A 106 -18.91 3.95 3.62
N THR A 107 -19.41 2.81 4.10
CA THR A 107 -20.76 2.65 4.63
C THR A 107 -20.73 1.91 5.97
N VAL A 108 -21.73 2.14 6.81
CA VAL A 108 -21.90 1.44 8.09
C VAL A 108 -21.88 -0.09 7.89
N LYS A 109 -22.52 -0.59 6.83
CA LYS A 109 -22.59 -2.02 6.53
C LYS A 109 -21.21 -2.60 6.21
N ASP A 110 -20.43 -1.91 5.37
CA ASP A 110 -19.11 -2.38 4.96
C ASP A 110 -18.14 -2.33 6.15
N CYS A 111 -18.17 -1.25 6.93
CA CYS A 111 -17.35 -1.10 8.11
C CYS A 111 -17.71 -2.11 9.21
N SER A 112 -19.00 -2.40 9.39
CA SER A 112 -19.48 -3.43 10.33
C SER A 112 -19.03 -4.83 9.93
N SER A 113 -18.93 -5.11 8.63
CA SER A 113 -18.39 -6.38 8.12
C SER A 113 -16.87 -6.44 8.36
N ARG A 114 -16.17 -5.33 8.10
CA ARG A 114 -14.71 -5.20 8.20
C ARG A 114 -14.17 -5.37 9.62
N ARG A 115 -14.92 -4.96 10.65
CA ARG A 115 -14.50 -5.10 12.06
C ARG A 115 -14.19 -6.54 12.48
N ASN A 116 -14.73 -7.54 11.77
CA ASN A 116 -14.49 -8.96 12.02
C ASN A 116 -13.27 -9.50 11.26
N SER A 117 -12.25 -8.67 11.05
CA SER A 117 -11.03 -9.00 10.31
C SER A 117 -9.82 -8.27 10.91
N GLU A 118 -8.61 -8.60 10.46
CA GLU A 118 -7.39 -7.90 10.89
C GLU A 118 -7.38 -6.42 10.52
N LEU A 119 -8.19 -6.01 9.55
CA LEU A 119 -8.35 -4.62 9.09
C LEU A 119 -9.40 -3.83 9.89
N GLY A 120 -9.89 -4.39 10.99
CA GLY A 120 -10.85 -3.73 11.87
C GLY A 120 -10.82 -4.20 13.32
N SER A 121 -9.95 -5.17 13.66
CA SER A 121 -9.81 -5.69 15.02
C SER A 121 -8.44 -6.33 15.23
N SER A 122 -7.79 -6.00 16.34
CA SER A 122 -6.50 -6.59 16.69
C SER A 122 -6.60 -8.05 17.15
N ASN A 123 -7.80 -8.56 17.42
CA ASN A 123 -8.02 -9.98 17.74
C ASN A 123 -7.64 -10.92 16.58
N PHE A 124 -7.57 -10.41 15.34
CA PHE A 124 -7.22 -11.17 14.16
C PHE A 124 -5.80 -10.89 13.65
N MET A 125 -5.09 -9.93 14.26
CA MET A 125 -3.74 -9.55 13.86
C MET A 125 -2.72 -10.59 14.33
N LYS A 126 -1.77 -10.91 13.45
CA LYS A 126 -0.68 -11.87 13.71
C LYS A 126 0.69 -11.19 13.62
N PRO A 127 1.75 -11.80 14.20
CA PRO A 127 3.13 -11.46 13.86
C PRO A 127 3.34 -11.46 12.34
N ILE A 128 4.19 -10.57 11.85
CA ILE A 128 4.43 -10.39 10.41
C ILE A 128 5.90 -10.59 10.08
N LEU A 129 6.16 -11.03 8.85
CA LEU A 129 7.51 -11.02 8.29
C LEU A 129 7.78 -9.64 7.66
N TYR A 130 8.93 -9.07 7.94
CA TYR A 130 9.38 -7.84 7.28
C TYR A 130 10.02 -8.17 5.93
N ALA A 131 9.63 -7.43 4.91
CA ALA A 131 10.01 -7.61 3.51
C ALA A 131 10.27 -6.25 2.85
N GLY A 132 10.95 -6.26 1.70
CA GLY A 132 11.31 -5.08 0.93
C GLY A 132 12.03 -4.03 1.79
N ILE A 133 11.50 -2.81 1.83
CA ILE A 133 12.05 -1.68 2.59
C ILE A 133 12.12 -1.93 4.11
N LEU A 134 11.37 -2.92 4.63
CA LEU A 134 11.40 -3.30 6.03
C LEU A 134 12.37 -4.46 6.31
N SER A 135 12.89 -5.13 5.29
CA SER A 135 13.78 -6.28 5.47
C SER A 135 15.07 -5.88 6.19
N SER A 136 15.62 -6.78 7.02
CA SER A 136 16.95 -6.63 7.62
C SER A 136 18.07 -7.19 6.75
N ASP A 137 17.72 -7.76 5.59
CA ASP A 137 18.68 -8.28 4.62
C ASP A 137 19.29 -7.11 3.81
N GLN A 138 20.57 -6.84 4.01
CA GLN A 138 21.26 -5.68 3.44
C GLN A 138 21.28 -5.68 1.89
N PRO A 139 21.66 -6.78 1.19
CA PRO A 139 21.50 -6.89 -0.25
C PRO A 139 20.12 -6.51 -0.78
N LEU A 140 19.06 -6.85 -0.05
CA LEU A 140 17.69 -6.54 -0.42
C LEU A 140 17.28 -5.11 -0.01
N ASN A 141 17.79 -4.60 1.10
CA ASN A 141 17.40 -3.32 1.67
C ASN A 141 18.63 -2.47 2.06
N PRO A 142 19.44 -2.03 1.09
CA PRO A 142 20.79 -1.52 1.35
C PRO A 142 20.82 -0.29 2.26
N ASP A 143 19.84 0.61 2.14
CA ASP A 143 19.81 1.88 2.85
C ASP A 143 19.12 1.83 4.22
N PHE A 144 18.18 0.91 4.40
CA PHE A 144 17.27 0.89 5.57
C PHE A 144 17.37 -0.37 6.44
N TYR A 145 18.16 -1.39 6.04
CA TYR A 145 18.21 -2.69 6.74
C TYR A 145 18.56 -2.60 8.23
N ASN A 146 19.34 -1.60 8.62
CA ASN A 146 19.81 -1.41 10.00
C ASN A 146 19.09 -0.26 10.74
N TRP A 147 18.01 0.30 10.18
CA TRP A 147 17.19 1.30 10.85
C TRP A 147 16.24 0.66 11.86
N ASN A 148 15.77 1.45 12.82
CA ASN A 148 14.57 1.07 13.58
C ASN A 148 13.39 1.05 12.61
N ARG A 149 12.70 -0.08 12.51
CA ARG A 149 11.61 -0.28 11.56
C ARG A 149 10.33 -0.58 12.34
N VAL A 150 9.33 0.27 12.13
CA VAL A 150 8.01 0.19 12.76
C VAL A 150 6.98 -0.08 11.68
N TYR A 151 6.08 -1.02 11.91
CA TYR A 151 4.92 -1.28 11.05
C TYR A 151 3.65 -1.07 11.87
N VAL A 152 2.90 -0.02 11.57
CA VAL A 152 1.66 0.35 12.26
C VAL A 152 0.49 -0.37 11.61
N ARG A 153 -0.27 -1.15 12.37
CA ARG A 153 -1.40 -1.93 11.85
C ARG A 153 -2.61 -1.04 11.57
N TYR A 154 -3.27 -1.29 10.46
CA TYR A 154 -4.40 -0.50 9.98
C TYR A 154 -5.72 -1.16 10.35
N CYS A 155 -6.51 -0.50 11.21
CA CYS A 155 -7.75 -1.06 11.72
C CYS A 155 -8.91 -0.06 11.86
N ASP A 156 -8.81 1.13 11.27
CA ASP A 156 -9.84 2.17 11.32
C ASP A 156 -10.68 2.27 10.04
N GLY A 157 -10.15 1.82 8.89
CA GLY A 157 -10.89 1.87 7.62
C GLY A 157 -11.00 3.25 6.99
N GLY A 158 -10.26 4.25 7.49
CA GLY A 158 -10.28 5.65 7.07
C GLY A 158 -8.91 6.25 6.80
N SER A 159 -7.89 5.46 6.41
CA SER A 159 -6.51 5.96 6.24
C SER A 159 -5.99 6.71 7.47
N PHE A 160 -6.17 6.17 8.68
CA PHE A 160 -5.68 6.80 9.90
C PHE A 160 -6.18 8.24 10.11
N SER A 161 -7.39 8.56 9.65
CA SER A 161 -7.85 9.96 9.56
C SER A 161 -9.16 10.27 10.25
N GLY A 162 -9.98 9.25 10.52
CA GLY A 162 -11.30 9.43 11.12
C GLY A 162 -11.24 9.77 12.62
N ASP A 163 -12.20 10.58 13.08
CA ASP A 163 -12.56 10.69 14.49
C ASP A 163 -14.09 10.82 14.66
N ALA A 164 -14.76 9.67 14.63
CA ALA A 164 -16.21 9.56 14.78
C ALA A 164 -16.61 8.21 15.40
N GLU A 165 -17.90 8.07 15.67
CA GLU A 165 -18.55 6.82 16.03
C GLU A 165 -19.82 6.63 15.22
N GLY A 166 -20.17 5.38 14.97
CA GLY A 166 -21.44 4.99 14.38
C GLY A 166 -22.06 3.82 15.13
N GLN A 167 -23.25 3.42 14.70
CA GLN A 167 -23.89 2.19 15.18
C GLN A 167 -23.91 1.15 14.06
N ALA A 168 -23.44 -0.05 14.38
CA ALA A 168 -23.57 -1.21 13.50
C ALA A 168 -25.03 -1.71 13.45
N PRO A 169 -25.43 -2.48 12.43
CA PRO A 169 -26.79 -3.03 12.33
C PRO A 169 -27.23 -3.92 13.50
N ASP A 170 -26.27 -4.49 14.25
CA ASP A 170 -26.54 -5.28 15.45
C ASP A 170 -26.60 -4.45 16.74
N GLY A 171 -26.57 -3.12 16.63
CA GLY A 171 -26.69 -2.17 17.73
C GLY A 171 -25.38 -1.87 18.47
N SER A 172 -24.28 -2.55 18.14
CA SER A 172 -22.98 -2.28 18.76
C SER A 172 -22.29 -1.05 18.15
N THR A 173 -21.43 -0.41 18.94
CA THR A 173 -20.68 0.77 18.49
C THR A 173 -19.65 0.38 17.44
N LEU A 174 -19.50 1.25 16.44
CA LEU A 174 -18.48 1.18 15.41
C LEU A 174 -17.57 2.40 15.57
N TYR A 175 -16.28 2.16 15.77
CA TYR A 175 -15.33 3.20 16.14
C TYR A 175 -14.47 3.64 14.95
N PHE A 176 -14.65 4.88 14.48
CA PHE A 176 -13.84 5.45 13.41
C PHE A 176 -12.74 6.32 14.01
N ARG A 177 -11.70 5.69 14.57
CA ARG A 177 -10.68 6.37 15.40
C ARG A 177 -9.31 6.44 14.75
N GLY A 178 -9.25 6.49 13.43
CA GLY A 178 -8.00 6.49 12.67
C GLY A 178 -7.00 7.55 13.12
N LEU A 179 -7.46 8.80 13.30
CA LEU A 179 -6.60 9.89 13.77
C LEU A 179 -6.04 9.61 15.16
N ARG A 180 -6.89 9.16 16.09
CA ARG A 180 -6.47 8.83 17.46
C ARG A 180 -5.51 7.66 17.52
N ILE A 181 -5.73 6.63 16.69
CA ILE A 181 -4.82 5.49 16.56
C ILE A 181 -3.45 5.97 16.11
N TYR A 182 -3.39 6.78 15.06
CA TYR A 182 -2.14 7.34 14.54
C TYR A 182 -1.41 8.15 15.61
N GLU A 183 -2.08 9.14 16.22
CA GLU A 183 -1.48 9.99 17.24
C GLU A 183 -0.95 9.18 18.43
N ALA A 184 -1.74 8.23 18.92
CA ALA A 184 -1.39 7.45 20.10
C ALA A 184 -0.24 6.46 19.84
N VAL A 185 -0.19 5.83 18.66
CA VAL A 185 0.93 4.96 18.27
C VAL A 185 2.19 5.77 18.00
N ILE A 186 2.11 6.90 17.31
CA ILE A 186 3.29 7.76 17.10
C ILE A 186 3.83 8.27 18.44
N ALA A 187 2.98 8.69 19.38
CA ALA A 187 3.39 9.10 20.71
C ALA A 187 4.13 7.97 21.47
N GLU A 188 3.60 6.75 21.45
CA GLU A 188 4.27 5.57 22.04
C GLU A 188 5.65 5.32 21.41
N VAL A 189 5.76 5.43 20.08
CA VAL A 189 7.02 5.22 19.37
C VAL A 189 8.03 6.35 19.65
N MET A 190 7.56 7.59 19.83
CA MET A 190 8.38 8.73 20.28
C MET A 190 9.04 8.42 21.62
N GLU A 191 8.28 7.92 22.60
CA GLU A 191 8.79 7.51 23.91
C GLU A 191 9.78 6.34 23.83
N LYS A 192 9.63 5.46 22.83
CA LYS A 192 10.56 4.34 22.57
C LYS A 192 11.86 4.75 21.88
N GLY A 193 12.07 6.04 21.62
CA GLY A 193 13.33 6.59 21.12
C GLY A 193 13.25 7.28 19.77
N LEU A 194 12.08 7.29 19.11
CA LEU A 194 11.93 8.06 17.85
C LEU A 194 12.16 9.56 18.09
N ALA A 195 11.87 10.08 19.28
CA ALA A 195 12.17 11.47 19.64
C ALA A 195 13.67 11.84 19.54
N ASN A 196 14.57 10.85 19.59
CA ASN A 196 16.02 11.03 19.50
C ASN A 196 16.57 10.70 18.09
N ALA A 197 15.70 10.60 17.09
CA ALA A 197 16.10 10.22 15.75
C ALA A 197 16.96 11.30 15.07
N THR A 198 17.85 10.86 14.18
CA THR A 198 18.62 11.76 13.30
C THR A 198 18.05 11.79 11.88
N LYS A 199 17.51 10.66 11.41
CA LYS A 199 16.78 10.55 10.16
C LYS A 199 15.48 9.78 10.39
N VAL A 200 14.40 10.26 9.81
CA VAL A 200 13.08 9.64 9.91
C VAL A 200 12.45 9.54 8.53
N LEU A 201 11.95 8.36 8.19
CA LEU A 201 11.14 8.12 7.00
C LEU A 201 9.75 7.67 7.43
N LEU A 202 8.73 8.49 7.16
CA LEU A 202 7.34 8.07 7.23
C LEU A 202 6.95 7.47 5.88
N THR A 203 6.44 6.26 5.87
CA THR A 203 6.00 5.60 4.64
C THR A 203 4.73 4.82 4.88
N GLY A 204 4.11 4.35 3.82
CA GLY A 204 2.94 3.51 3.86
C GLY A 204 2.61 3.04 2.45
N CYS A 205 1.77 2.01 2.35
CA CYS A 205 1.22 1.59 1.07
C CYS A 205 -0.30 1.83 1.00
N SER A 206 -0.83 2.15 -0.19
CA SER A 206 -2.27 2.10 -0.47
C SER A 206 -3.02 3.09 0.41
N ALA A 207 -4.01 2.63 1.19
CA ALA A 207 -4.65 3.46 2.21
C ALA A 207 -3.65 4.05 3.23
N GLY A 208 -2.56 3.32 3.56
CA GLY A 208 -1.48 3.80 4.40
C GLY A 208 -0.59 4.85 3.72
N ALA A 209 -0.43 4.79 2.39
CA ALA A 209 0.26 5.83 1.63
C ALA A 209 -0.56 7.12 1.55
N LEU A 210 -1.89 7.01 1.39
CA LEU A 210 -2.78 8.18 1.53
C LEU A 210 -2.68 8.77 2.95
N ALA A 211 -2.60 7.92 3.99
CA ALA A 211 -2.35 8.38 5.35
C ALA A 211 -0.98 9.07 5.50
N THR A 212 0.07 8.54 4.88
CA THR A 212 1.39 9.20 4.82
C THR A 212 1.27 10.59 4.19
N MET A 213 0.51 10.75 3.11
CA MET A 213 0.29 12.06 2.49
C MET A 213 -0.45 13.03 3.42
N LEU A 214 -1.51 12.58 4.09
CA LEU A 214 -2.32 13.40 4.99
C LEU A 214 -1.53 13.88 6.21
N HIS A 215 -0.67 13.02 6.75
CA HIS A 215 0.01 13.26 8.03
C HIS A 215 1.45 13.76 7.90
N CYS A 216 2.01 13.85 6.69
CA CYS A 216 3.44 14.11 6.50
C CYS A 216 3.91 15.43 7.16
N ASP A 217 3.20 16.53 6.93
CA ASP A 217 3.56 17.84 7.48
C ASP A 217 3.48 17.86 9.02
N ASP A 218 2.38 17.34 9.58
CA ASP A 218 2.19 17.25 11.03
C ASP A 218 3.16 16.25 11.69
N PHE A 219 3.61 15.23 10.97
CA PHE A 219 4.65 14.31 11.42
C PHE A 219 6.01 14.99 11.44
N SER A 220 6.37 15.68 10.35
CA SER A 220 7.63 16.43 10.25
C SER A 220 7.73 17.50 11.34
N ALA A 221 6.63 18.18 11.67
CA ALA A 221 6.57 19.20 12.71
C ALA A 221 6.82 18.68 14.15
N LYS A 222 6.86 17.35 14.36
CA LYS A 222 7.17 16.76 15.68
C LYS A 222 8.66 16.76 16.00
N PHE A 223 9.50 17.07 15.03
CA PHE A 223 10.95 16.98 15.16
C PHE A 223 11.61 18.37 15.05
N PRO A 224 12.77 18.58 15.69
CA PRO A 224 13.62 19.74 15.44
C PRO A 224 14.06 19.81 13.97
N GLN A 225 14.41 21.02 13.50
CA GLN A 225 14.80 21.25 12.10
C GLN A 225 16.08 20.49 11.68
N GLU A 226 16.91 20.10 12.64
CA GLU A 226 18.14 19.34 12.40
C GLU A 226 17.88 17.87 12.05
N VAL A 227 16.69 17.34 12.38
CA VAL A 227 16.30 15.97 12.07
C VAL A 227 15.83 15.91 10.63
N SER A 228 16.45 15.05 9.82
CA SER A 228 16.01 14.83 8.43
C SER A 228 14.75 13.98 8.41
N VAL A 229 13.58 14.61 8.31
CA VAL A 229 12.28 13.94 8.14
C VAL A 229 11.87 13.97 6.68
N LYS A 230 11.49 12.80 6.14
CA LYS A 230 11.01 12.64 4.77
C LYS A 230 9.82 11.68 4.74
N CYS A 231 9.00 11.76 3.68
CA CYS A 231 7.84 10.90 3.51
C CYS A 231 7.86 10.14 2.18
N LEU A 232 7.47 8.87 2.16
CA LEU A 232 7.36 8.02 0.96
C LEU A 232 5.96 7.43 0.86
N ALA A 233 5.19 7.85 -0.14
CA ALA A 233 3.86 7.32 -0.42
C ALA A 233 3.92 6.31 -1.57
N ASP A 234 3.65 5.04 -1.28
CA ASP A 234 3.66 3.93 -2.25
C ASP A 234 2.23 3.50 -2.63
N ALA A 235 1.89 3.56 -3.91
CA ALA A 235 0.58 3.16 -4.43
C ALA A 235 -0.60 3.89 -3.75
N GLY A 236 -0.37 5.12 -3.29
CA GLY A 236 -1.35 5.97 -2.59
C GLY A 236 -1.97 7.05 -3.44
N PHE A 237 -1.48 7.27 -4.67
CA PHE A 237 -1.89 8.38 -5.53
C PHE A 237 -3.15 8.02 -6.34
N PHE A 238 -4.24 7.72 -5.63
CA PHE A 238 -5.52 7.40 -6.22
C PHE A 238 -6.16 8.57 -6.94
N LEU A 239 -6.65 8.31 -8.16
CA LEU A 239 -7.29 9.34 -8.98
C LEU A 239 -8.81 9.30 -8.87
N ASP A 240 -9.39 10.47 -9.07
CA ASP A 240 -10.82 10.64 -9.24
C ASP A 240 -11.17 10.64 -10.73
N VAL A 241 -11.53 9.46 -11.24
CA VAL A 241 -11.73 9.20 -12.66
C VAL A 241 -13.01 8.39 -12.86
N LYS A 242 -13.52 8.43 -14.10
CA LYS A 242 -14.68 7.64 -14.50
C LYS A 242 -14.28 6.18 -14.73
N ASP A 243 -15.12 5.27 -14.26
CA ASP A 243 -15.04 3.84 -14.56
C ASP A 243 -15.59 3.53 -15.97
N ILE A 244 -15.58 2.24 -16.34
CA ILE A 244 -16.06 1.78 -17.66
C ILE A 244 -17.54 2.07 -17.95
N SER A 245 -18.34 2.42 -16.94
CA SER A 245 -19.74 2.86 -17.10
C SER A 245 -19.88 4.38 -17.22
N GLY A 246 -18.81 5.14 -16.99
CA GLY A 246 -18.82 6.60 -17.00
C GLY A 246 -19.08 7.24 -15.63
N GLU A 247 -19.18 6.43 -14.58
CA GLU A 247 -19.44 6.86 -13.20
C GLU A 247 -18.15 7.06 -12.39
N ARG A 248 -18.18 7.91 -11.37
CA ARG A 248 -17.02 8.18 -10.50
C ARG A 248 -17.08 7.28 -9.26
N THR A 249 -16.75 6.01 -9.41
CA THR A 249 -16.84 5.03 -8.30
C THR A 249 -16.08 5.50 -7.04
N PHE A 250 -14.84 5.98 -7.17
CA PHE A 250 -14.05 6.44 -6.03
C PHE A 250 -14.54 7.74 -5.39
N TRP A 251 -15.21 8.60 -6.15
CA TRP A 251 -15.86 9.79 -5.60
C TRP A 251 -16.86 9.40 -4.51
N SER A 252 -17.71 8.41 -4.78
CA SER A 252 -18.69 7.90 -3.82
C SER A 252 -18.05 7.22 -2.62
N VAL A 253 -16.96 6.46 -2.84
CA VAL A 253 -16.22 5.83 -1.74
C VAL A 253 -15.62 6.89 -0.82
N PHE A 254 -14.85 7.84 -1.37
CA PHE A 254 -14.19 8.87 -0.58
C PHE A 254 -15.17 9.82 0.10
N ASP A 255 -16.29 10.16 -0.56
CA ASP A 255 -17.36 10.93 0.10
C ASP A 255 -17.92 10.17 1.30
N GLY A 256 -18.22 8.88 1.14
CA GLY A 256 -18.72 8.05 2.23
C GLY A 256 -17.73 7.95 3.38
N VAL A 257 -16.44 7.74 3.11
CA VAL A 257 -15.39 7.72 4.15
C VAL A 257 -15.32 9.07 4.88
N VAL A 258 -15.23 10.17 4.12
CA VAL A 258 -15.05 11.51 4.70
C VAL A 258 -16.23 11.92 5.58
N GLN A 259 -17.46 11.64 5.14
CA GLN A 259 -18.67 11.96 5.90
C GLN A 259 -18.87 11.02 7.09
N LEU A 260 -18.76 9.70 6.87
CA LEU A 260 -19.03 8.70 7.91
C LEU A 260 -18.02 8.77 9.05
N GLN A 261 -16.75 9.02 8.72
CA GLN A 261 -15.65 8.96 9.67
C GLN A 261 -15.17 10.33 10.16
N ASN A 262 -15.81 11.42 9.71
CA ASN A 262 -15.49 12.79 10.10
C ASN A 262 -14.00 13.17 9.90
N ILE A 263 -13.49 12.93 8.69
CA ILE A 263 -12.06 13.11 8.33
C ILE A 263 -11.64 14.58 8.22
N ARG A 264 -12.59 15.54 8.30
CA ARG A 264 -12.35 16.96 8.02
C ARG A 264 -11.14 17.54 8.76
N ASN A 265 -10.84 17.07 9.97
CA ASN A 265 -9.76 17.61 10.80
C ASN A 265 -8.34 17.38 10.25
N VAL A 266 -8.13 16.34 9.44
CA VAL A 266 -6.80 16.05 8.86
C VAL A 266 -6.61 16.63 7.47
N LEU A 267 -7.65 17.23 6.88
CA LEU A 267 -7.60 17.76 5.53
C LEU A 267 -6.96 19.16 5.51
N PRO A 268 -6.21 19.51 4.44
CA PRO A 268 -5.58 20.83 4.35
C PRO A 268 -6.58 21.97 4.42
N LYS A 269 -6.34 22.93 5.32
CA LYS A 269 -7.25 24.06 5.58
C LYS A 269 -7.41 24.96 4.35
N ASP A 270 -6.36 25.15 3.58
CA ASP A 270 -6.33 25.93 2.35
C ASP A 270 -7.13 25.27 1.21
N CYS A 271 -7.12 23.93 1.15
CA CYS A 271 -8.02 23.17 0.28
C CYS A 271 -9.48 23.32 0.74
N LEU A 272 -9.76 23.11 2.03
CA LEU A 272 -11.11 23.22 2.60
C LEU A 272 -11.73 24.62 2.48
N ALA A 273 -10.92 25.66 2.29
CA ALA A 273 -11.41 27.01 2.03
C ALA A 273 -12.00 27.19 0.62
N LYS A 274 -11.72 26.26 -0.31
CA LYS A 274 -12.04 26.38 -1.74
C LYS A 274 -12.83 25.19 -2.29
N LYS A 275 -12.78 24.04 -1.62
CA LYS A 275 -13.26 22.75 -2.12
C LYS A 275 -14.01 21.98 -1.04
N GLU A 276 -14.82 21.02 -1.48
CA GLU A 276 -15.51 20.10 -0.58
C GLU A 276 -14.50 19.15 0.09
N PRO A 277 -14.76 18.70 1.34
CA PRO A 277 -13.87 17.78 2.07
C PRO A 277 -13.45 16.53 1.26
N LYS A 278 -14.37 15.94 0.50
CA LYS A 278 -14.08 14.78 -0.34
C LYS A 278 -13.06 15.07 -1.44
N GLU A 279 -13.06 16.27 -2.03
CA GLU A 279 -12.06 16.66 -3.02
C GLU A 279 -10.68 16.77 -2.38
N CYS A 280 -10.61 17.34 -1.17
CA CYS A 280 -9.36 17.51 -0.43
C CYS A 280 -8.76 16.20 0.09
N PHE A 281 -9.55 15.13 0.13
CA PHE A 281 -9.09 13.79 0.47
C PHE A 281 -8.43 13.07 -0.72
N PHE A 282 -8.68 13.50 -1.96
CA PHE A 282 -8.02 12.94 -3.13
C PHE A 282 -6.55 13.42 -3.22
N PRO A 283 -5.59 12.50 -3.45
CA PRO A 283 -4.18 12.80 -3.62
C PRO A 283 -3.86 13.95 -4.58
N ALA A 284 -4.57 14.03 -5.71
CA ALA A 284 -4.35 15.07 -6.72
C ALA A 284 -4.63 16.49 -6.22
N GLU A 285 -5.49 16.67 -5.22
CA GLU A 285 -5.70 17.95 -4.54
C GLU A 285 -4.83 18.07 -3.29
N LEU A 286 -4.75 17.00 -2.49
CA LEU A 286 -3.98 16.95 -1.26
C LEU A 286 -2.51 17.34 -1.48
N ILE A 287 -1.86 16.79 -2.51
CA ILE A 287 -0.44 16.99 -2.82
C ILE A 287 -0.05 18.46 -3.03
N LYS A 288 -1.01 19.31 -3.42
CA LYS A 288 -0.80 20.76 -3.62
C LYS A 288 -0.48 21.46 -2.32
N SER A 289 -0.94 20.92 -1.19
CA SER A 289 -0.89 21.55 0.14
C SER A 289 0.21 20.97 1.04
N ILE A 290 0.93 19.93 0.59
CA ILE A 290 2.02 19.29 1.34
C ILE A 290 3.32 20.06 1.12
N HIS A 291 4.03 20.37 2.20
CA HIS A 291 5.28 21.13 2.18
C HIS A 291 6.51 20.25 2.40
N SER A 292 6.38 19.22 3.24
CA SER A 292 7.49 18.34 3.61
C SER A 292 7.98 17.53 2.41
N PRO A 293 9.29 17.22 2.33
CA PRO A 293 9.85 16.43 1.23
C PRO A 293 9.17 15.07 1.10
N MET A 294 8.63 14.80 -0.08
CA MET A 294 7.87 13.59 -0.35
C MET A 294 8.35 12.88 -1.60
N PHE A 295 8.42 11.55 -1.52
CA PHE A 295 8.62 10.67 -2.65
C PHE A 295 7.30 9.99 -2.99
N ILE A 296 6.86 10.13 -4.24
CA ILE A 296 5.69 9.41 -4.76
C ILE A 296 6.18 8.23 -5.57
N LEU A 297 5.87 7.04 -5.08
CA LEU A 297 6.03 5.79 -5.81
C LEU A 297 4.64 5.31 -6.19
N ASN A 298 4.37 5.14 -7.48
CA ASN A 298 3.07 4.64 -7.90
C ASN A 298 3.19 3.94 -9.25
N SER A 299 2.47 2.84 -9.43
CA SER A 299 2.24 2.34 -10.78
C SER A 299 1.31 3.31 -11.52
N ALA A 300 1.66 3.67 -12.75
CA ALA A 300 0.80 4.44 -13.65
C ALA A 300 -0.47 3.66 -14.06
N TYR A 301 -0.45 2.34 -13.86
CA TYR A 301 -1.53 1.40 -14.11
C TYR A 301 -1.85 0.61 -12.82
N ASP A 302 -1.97 1.32 -11.70
CA ASP A 302 -2.18 0.73 -10.37
C ASP A 302 -3.25 -0.36 -10.40
N SER A 303 -2.83 -1.59 -10.06
CA SER A 303 -3.67 -2.75 -10.29
C SER A 303 -4.90 -2.75 -9.40
N PHE A 304 -4.79 -2.20 -8.19
CA PHE A 304 -5.91 -2.08 -7.27
C PHE A 304 -6.97 -1.13 -7.84
N GLN A 305 -6.56 0.07 -8.25
CA GLN A 305 -7.48 1.04 -8.83
C GLN A 305 -8.12 0.51 -10.12
N VAL A 306 -7.35 -0.14 -10.99
CA VAL A 306 -7.90 -0.78 -12.19
C VAL A 306 -8.93 -1.87 -11.84
N ARG A 307 -8.62 -2.76 -10.90
CA ARG A 307 -9.47 -3.92 -10.56
C ARG A 307 -10.74 -3.56 -9.82
N TYR A 308 -10.67 -2.61 -8.91
CA TYR A 308 -11.75 -2.38 -7.95
C TYR A 308 -12.49 -1.06 -8.18
N VAL A 309 -11.93 -0.15 -8.99
CA VAL A 309 -12.48 1.19 -9.20
C VAL A 309 -12.86 1.41 -10.65
N LEU A 310 -11.92 1.20 -11.57
CA LEU A 310 -12.18 1.44 -12.99
C LEU A 310 -13.05 0.33 -13.61
N ILE A 311 -12.89 -0.90 -13.12
CA ILE A 311 -13.54 -2.08 -13.69
C ILE A 311 -14.12 -2.95 -12.56
N PRO A 312 -15.06 -2.44 -11.73
CA PRO A 312 -15.65 -3.24 -10.66
C PRO A 312 -16.45 -4.42 -11.24
N ASP A 313 -16.52 -5.53 -10.50
CA ASP A 313 -17.12 -6.79 -10.97
C ASP A 313 -18.59 -6.64 -11.39
N SER A 314 -19.32 -5.70 -10.77
CA SER A 314 -20.72 -5.40 -11.08
C SER A 314 -20.94 -4.81 -12.47
N LEU A 315 -19.91 -4.24 -13.10
CA LEU A 315 -20.01 -3.46 -14.35
C LEU A 315 -19.51 -4.20 -15.59
N ALA A 316 -18.95 -5.42 -15.46
CA ALA A 316 -18.47 -6.23 -16.59
C ALA A 316 -19.21 -7.58 -16.70
N PRO A 317 -20.56 -7.59 -16.88
CA PRO A 317 -21.36 -8.83 -16.86
C PRO A 317 -21.08 -9.76 -18.05
N ASP A 318 -20.63 -9.20 -19.18
CA ASP A 318 -20.22 -9.96 -20.37
C ASP A 318 -18.81 -10.56 -20.24
N ASN A 319 -18.11 -10.29 -19.13
CA ASN A 319 -16.73 -10.67 -18.86
C ASN A 319 -15.70 -10.10 -19.85
N SER A 320 -16.06 -9.08 -20.66
CA SER A 320 -15.16 -8.49 -21.67
C SER A 320 -13.87 -7.96 -21.06
N TRP A 321 -13.95 -7.42 -19.84
CA TRP A 321 -12.80 -6.89 -19.09
C TRP A 321 -12.14 -7.88 -18.14
N LEU A 322 -12.70 -9.07 -17.94
CA LEU A 322 -12.30 -9.98 -16.86
C LEU A 322 -10.82 -10.38 -16.93
N CYS A 323 -10.34 -10.87 -18.09
CA CYS A 323 -8.93 -11.25 -18.19
C CYS A 323 -8.00 -10.01 -18.19
N CYS A 324 -8.45 -8.85 -18.70
CA CYS A 324 -7.70 -7.59 -18.74
C CYS A 324 -7.48 -7.00 -17.34
N LYS A 325 -8.54 -6.84 -16.54
CA LYS A 325 -8.43 -6.30 -15.16
C LYS A 325 -7.55 -7.16 -14.25
N HIS A 326 -7.47 -8.47 -14.49
CA HIS A 326 -6.62 -9.36 -13.70
C HIS A 326 -5.17 -9.38 -14.19
N ASN A 327 -4.95 -9.14 -15.48
CA ASN A 327 -3.63 -9.09 -16.09
C ASN A 327 -3.67 -8.19 -17.33
N ILE A 328 -3.04 -7.02 -17.22
CA ILE A 328 -3.02 -5.99 -18.27
C ILE A 328 -2.53 -6.52 -19.63
N ARG A 329 -1.72 -7.59 -19.65
CA ARG A 329 -1.24 -8.25 -20.89
C ARG A 329 -2.35 -8.84 -21.75
N ASN A 330 -3.53 -9.06 -21.16
CA ASN A 330 -4.69 -9.62 -21.83
C ASN A 330 -5.65 -8.54 -22.35
N CYS A 331 -5.33 -7.26 -22.16
CA CYS A 331 -6.15 -6.17 -22.65
C CYS A 331 -6.04 -6.05 -24.18
N ASN A 332 -7.17 -5.85 -24.84
CA ASN A 332 -7.19 -5.48 -26.26
C ASN A 332 -6.84 -3.98 -26.45
N SER A 333 -6.72 -3.52 -27.69
CA SER A 333 -6.33 -2.14 -28.00
C SER A 333 -7.26 -1.08 -27.40
N THR A 334 -8.58 -1.30 -27.45
CA THR A 334 -9.56 -0.35 -26.88
C THR A 334 -9.49 -0.31 -25.35
N GLN A 335 -9.26 -1.47 -24.73
CA GLN A 335 -9.06 -1.56 -23.28
C GLN A 335 -7.77 -0.85 -22.85
N MET A 336 -6.70 -1.02 -23.62
CA MET A 336 -5.44 -0.32 -23.38
C MET A 336 -5.56 1.18 -23.59
N GLU A 337 -6.31 1.64 -24.59
CA GLU A 337 -6.56 3.08 -24.81
C GLU A 337 -7.26 3.72 -23.61
N PHE A 338 -8.25 3.05 -23.03
CA PHE A 338 -8.90 3.49 -21.79
C PHE A 338 -7.91 3.56 -20.62
N LEU A 339 -7.06 2.54 -20.45
CA LEU A 339 -6.05 2.52 -19.39
C LEU A 339 -4.94 3.57 -19.60
N ASN A 340 -4.60 3.90 -20.85
CA ASN A 340 -3.69 5.00 -21.16
C ASN A 340 -4.32 6.35 -20.81
N GLY A 341 -5.63 6.50 -21.01
CA GLY A 341 -6.38 7.65 -20.49
C GLY A 341 -6.24 7.81 -18.97
N PHE A 342 -6.40 6.72 -18.21
CA PHE A 342 -6.18 6.71 -16.76
C PHE A 342 -4.75 7.13 -16.38
N ARG A 343 -3.73 6.53 -17.02
CA ARG A 343 -2.33 6.94 -16.83
C ARG A 343 -2.13 8.43 -17.09
N ASN A 344 -2.68 8.95 -18.19
CA ASN A 344 -2.46 10.34 -18.60
C ASN A 344 -3.04 11.32 -17.57
N VAL A 345 -4.16 10.99 -16.92
CA VAL A 345 -4.67 11.78 -15.79
C VAL A 345 -3.69 11.79 -14.61
N MET A 346 -3.02 10.66 -14.31
CA MET A 346 -2.01 10.60 -13.24
C MET A 346 -0.81 11.49 -13.56
N VAL A 347 -0.27 11.36 -14.77
CA VAL A 347 0.88 12.15 -15.21
C VAL A 347 0.56 13.65 -15.16
N ASP A 348 -0.63 14.05 -15.61
CA ASP A 348 -1.04 15.46 -15.55
C ASP A 348 -1.18 15.96 -14.10
N ALA A 349 -1.75 15.15 -13.20
CA ALA A 349 -1.89 15.50 -11.79
C ALA A 349 -0.53 15.62 -11.06
N LEU A 350 0.49 14.88 -11.49
CA LEU A 350 1.83 14.91 -10.90
C LEU A 350 2.72 16.06 -11.39
N LYS A 351 2.31 16.82 -12.41
CA LYS A 351 3.04 18.02 -12.87
C LYS A 351 3.32 19.02 -11.74
N VAL A 352 2.44 19.11 -10.75
CA VAL A 352 2.63 19.97 -9.57
C VAL A 352 3.88 19.60 -8.74
N VAL A 353 4.40 18.39 -8.89
CA VAL A 353 5.60 17.92 -8.19
C VAL A 353 6.87 18.28 -8.96
N GLU A 354 6.81 18.56 -10.27
CA GLU A 354 8.00 18.80 -11.11
C GLU A 354 8.91 19.90 -10.53
N ASP A 355 8.31 20.97 -10.03
CA ASP A 355 9.02 22.13 -9.48
C ASP A 355 9.28 22.06 -7.96
N LYS A 356 8.78 21.02 -7.26
CA LYS A 356 8.99 20.90 -5.81
C LYS A 356 10.40 20.41 -5.48
N GLU A 357 11.24 21.27 -4.90
CA GLU A 357 12.59 20.89 -4.46
C GLU A 357 12.55 19.82 -3.35
N GLY A 358 13.50 18.89 -3.38
CA GLY A 358 13.60 17.80 -2.40
C GLY A 358 12.54 16.70 -2.54
N TRP A 359 11.62 16.80 -3.50
CA TRP A 359 10.65 15.76 -3.80
C TRP A 359 11.18 14.74 -4.82
N GLY A 360 10.63 13.53 -4.78
CA GLY A 360 10.92 12.46 -5.73
C GLY A 360 9.67 11.85 -6.35
N LEU A 361 9.82 11.31 -7.55
CA LEU A 361 8.81 10.54 -8.29
C LEU A 361 9.46 9.28 -8.86
N PHE A 362 8.81 8.14 -8.68
CA PHE A 362 9.09 6.92 -9.42
C PHE A 362 7.74 6.36 -9.86
N ILE A 363 7.35 6.68 -11.09
CA ILE A 363 6.07 6.27 -11.65
C ILE A 363 6.32 5.23 -12.74
N ASP A 364 6.29 3.96 -12.38
CA ASP A 364 6.50 2.85 -13.31
C ASP A 364 5.23 2.48 -14.07
N SER A 365 5.37 1.84 -15.23
CA SER A 365 4.23 1.36 -16.01
C SER A 365 3.87 -0.10 -15.75
N CYS A 366 4.34 -0.71 -14.66
CA CYS A 366 4.06 -2.10 -14.35
C CYS A 366 2.69 -2.25 -13.68
N PHE A 367 1.98 -3.35 -13.94
CA PHE A 367 0.66 -3.60 -13.34
C PHE A 367 0.80 -4.21 -11.93
N THR A 368 0.98 -3.35 -10.93
CA THR A 368 1.31 -3.72 -9.55
C THR A 368 0.68 -2.75 -8.54
N HIS A 369 0.74 -3.11 -7.25
CA HIS A 369 0.26 -2.36 -6.10
C HIS A 369 1.12 -2.71 -4.88
N CYS A 370 1.46 -1.75 -4.01
CA CYS A 370 2.35 -1.93 -2.84
C CYS A 370 3.73 -2.49 -3.15
N GLN A 371 4.57 -1.67 -3.76
CA GLN A 371 5.87 -2.09 -4.27
C GLN A 371 6.98 -2.10 -3.22
N THR A 372 6.90 -1.26 -2.18
CA THR A 372 7.95 -1.10 -1.15
C THR A 372 8.08 -2.29 -0.21
N VAL A 373 6.97 -2.97 0.10
CA VAL A 373 6.91 -4.05 1.11
C VAL A 373 7.04 -5.45 0.50
N SER A 374 7.53 -5.54 -0.73
CA SER A 374 7.74 -6.81 -1.44
C SER A 374 9.18 -6.94 -1.88
N ASP A 375 9.82 -8.05 -1.52
CA ASP A 375 11.21 -8.33 -1.89
C ASP A 375 11.41 -8.34 -3.41
N ILE A 376 10.39 -8.78 -4.16
CA ILE A 376 10.42 -8.90 -5.61
C ILE A 376 10.44 -7.52 -6.28
N SER A 377 9.59 -6.61 -5.82
CA SER A 377 9.44 -5.28 -6.43
C SER A 377 10.46 -4.28 -5.90
N TRP A 378 10.91 -4.40 -4.65
CA TRP A 378 11.77 -3.42 -4.00
C TRP A 378 13.20 -3.39 -4.58
N ASN A 379 13.96 -4.48 -4.41
CA ASN A 379 15.34 -4.57 -4.88
C ASN A 379 15.70 -6.02 -5.30
N SER A 380 15.26 -6.40 -6.49
CA SER A 380 15.56 -7.73 -7.04
C SER A 380 15.79 -7.66 -8.56
N PRO A 381 16.25 -8.75 -9.19
CA PRO A 381 16.30 -8.85 -10.65
C PRO A 381 14.94 -8.65 -11.35
N PHE A 382 13.82 -8.75 -10.62
CA PHE A 382 12.47 -8.54 -11.12
C PHE A 382 11.87 -7.20 -10.73
N SER A 383 12.60 -6.37 -9.98
CA SER A 383 12.17 -5.03 -9.58
C SER A 383 11.95 -4.17 -10.83
N PRO A 384 10.86 -3.39 -10.90
CA PRO A 384 10.70 -2.37 -11.92
C PRO A 384 11.88 -1.42 -11.90
N ARG A 385 12.38 -1.07 -13.09
CA ARG A 385 13.43 -0.08 -13.25
C ARG A 385 12.97 1.06 -14.13
N LEU A 386 13.36 2.27 -13.74
CA LEU A 386 13.34 3.46 -14.58
C LEU A 386 14.79 3.87 -14.78
N GLY A 387 15.17 4.05 -16.06
CA GLY A 387 16.57 4.05 -16.44
C GLY A 387 17.26 2.75 -16.03
N ASP A 388 18.32 2.86 -15.25
CA ASP A 388 19.10 1.74 -14.70
C ASP A 388 18.79 1.43 -13.23
N LYS A 389 17.90 2.19 -12.57
CA LYS A 389 17.69 2.11 -11.11
C LYS A 389 16.48 1.28 -10.73
N THR A 390 16.62 0.44 -9.71
CA THR A 390 15.48 -0.14 -8.97
C THR A 390 14.75 0.92 -8.16
N ILE A 391 13.58 0.54 -7.63
CA ILE A 391 12.85 1.35 -6.66
C ILE A 391 13.75 1.65 -5.44
N ALA A 392 14.44 0.65 -4.91
CA ALA A 392 15.32 0.83 -3.75
C ALA A 392 16.47 1.81 -4.02
N GLU A 393 17.13 1.70 -5.19
CA GLU A 393 18.20 2.60 -5.59
C GLU A 393 17.70 4.04 -5.72
N ALA A 394 16.55 4.26 -6.37
CA ALA A 394 15.95 5.58 -6.51
C ALA A 394 15.57 6.20 -5.15
N VAL A 395 14.91 5.44 -4.28
CA VAL A 395 14.53 5.92 -2.94
C VAL A 395 15.76 6.16 -2.06
N GLY A 396 16.79 5.30 -2.13
CA GLY A 396 18.05 5.44 -1.41
C GLY A 396 18.78 6.74 -1.79
N ASP A 397 18.95 6.98 -3.09
CA ASP A 397 19.55 8.20 -3.64
C ASP A 397 18.82 9.46 -3.19
N TRP A 398 17.48 9.43 -3.24
CA TRP A 398 16.64 10.52 -2.78
C TRP A 398 16.76 10.73 -1.27
N GLN A 399 16.76 9.65 -0.48
CA GLN A 399 16.85 9.72 0.98
C GLN A 399 18.18 10.32 1.42
N CYS A 400 19.29 9.92 0.81
CA CYS A 400 20.62 10.44 1.15
C CYS A 400 20.90 11.84 0.59
N GLY A 401 20.11 12.31 -0.39
CA GLY A 401 20.34 13.59 -1.06
C GLY A 401 21.52 13.54 -2.04
N CYS A 402 21.87 12.35 -2.53
CA CYS A 402 23.06 12.11 -3.35
C CYS A 402 22.81 12.31 -4.85
N SER A 403 21.56 12.52 -5.27
CA SER A 403 21.17 12.76 -6.66
C SER A 403 20.41 14.09 -6.78
N GLU A 404 20.76 14.88 -7.79
CA GLU A 404 20.12 16.18 -8.07
C GLU A 404 18.66 16.03 -8.55
N ARG A 405 18.27 14.87 -9.09
CA ARG A 405 16.89 14.64 -9.57
C ARG A 405 16.52 13.16 -9.50
N VAL A 406 15.49 12.84 -8.71
CA VAL A 406 14.87 11.51 -8.66
C VAL A 406 13.38 11.65 -8.98
N LYS A 407 13.08 12.21 -10.17
CA LYS A 407 11.70 12.41 -10.64
C LYS A 407 11.56 11.78 -12.01
N GLU A 408 11.11 10.53 -12.03
CA GLU A 408 10.99 9.71 -13.23
C GLU A 408 9.56 9.20 -13.40
N ILE A 409 9.07 9.31 -14.63
CA ILE A 409 7.77 8.79 -15.06
C ILE A 409 8.02 7.97 -16.32
N ASP A 410 7.59 6.71 -16.27
CA ASP A 410 7.76 5.74 -17.34
C ASP A 410 6.86 6.02 -18.55
N CYS A 411 7.13 5.39 -19.69
CA CYS A 411 6.32 5.47 -20.91
C CYS A 411 5.02 4.64 -20.81
N GLU A 412 4.10 4.74 -21.79
CA GLU A 412 2.86 3.94 -21.78
C GLU A 412 3.14 2.42 -21.87
N TYR A 413 2.33 1.61 -21.18
CA TYR A 413 2.43 0.14 -21.22
C TYR A 413 2.28 -0.40 -22.66
N PRO A 414 3.05 -1.43 -23.08
CA PRO A 414 3.98 -2.28 -22.33
C PRO A 414 5.46 -1.89 -22.49
N CYS A 415 5.80 -0.61 -22.53
CA CYS A 415 7.15 -0.20 -22.94
C CYS A 415 8.27 -0.67 -21.99
N ASN A 416 8.00 -0.82 -20.69
CA ASN A 416 9.03 -1.14 -19.71
C ASN A 416 9.29 -2.66 -19.67
N PRO A 417 10.48 -3.12 -20.14
CA PRO A 417 10.79 -4.54 -20.22
C PRO A 417 11.02 -5.19 -18.85
N THR A 418 11.21 -4.39 -17.79
CA THR A 418 11.46 -4.88 -16.43
C THR A 418 10.19 -5.25 -15.68
N CYS A 419 9.02 -4.93 -16.23
CA CYS A 419 7.73 -5.34 -15.66
C CYS A 419 7.55 -6.87 -15.73
N SER A 420 8.07 -7.55 -14.72
CA SER A 420 8.06 -9.01 -14.59
C SER A 420 6.64 -9.54 -14.41
N ARG A 421 6.42 -10.80 -14.79
CA ARG A 421 5.17 -11.54 -14.47
C ARG A 421 5.12 -11.97 -13.01
N GLN A 422 6.25 -11.89 -12.30
CA GLN A 422 6.36 -12.25 -10.89
C GLN A 422 5.99 -11.11 -9.95
N LEU A 423 5.84 -9.88 -10.48
CA LEU A 423 5.41 -8.75 -9.67
C LEU A 423 4.03 -9.03 -9.09
N PRO A 424 3.83 -8.78 -7.78
CA PRO A 424 2.51 -8.88 -7.18
C PRO A 424 1.61 -7.85 -7.86
N PRO A 425 0.46 -8.27 -8.39
CA PRO A 425 -0.42 -7.33 -9.04
C PRO A 425 -1.25 -6.61 -8.00
#